data_AF-A0A1W4X5A4-F1
#
_entry.id   AF-A0A1W4X5A4-F1
#
_cell.length_a   1.000
_cell.length_b   1.000
_cell.length_c   1.000
_cell.angle_alpha   90.00
_cell.angle_beta   90.00
_cell.angle_gamma   90.00
#
_symmetry.space_group_name_H-M   'P 1'
#
loop_
_entity.id
_entity.type
_entity.pdbx_description
1 polymer ?
#
loop_
_entity_poly.entity_id
_entity_poly.type
_entity_poly.pdbx_seq_one_letter_code
_entity_poly.pdbx_strand_id
1 'polypeptide(L)'
;MYKFPMVVLFSITYFGQCIIPAVESKATACDPKRKDPTYKDSKMTCAECSCVKNGKALVCTENRCKWNDGTTVNKYGVDFDLPVVKLCEPGMSVYNNCNVCTCGTNYQPTICHLITCNARLLELMTKSNPNYPFLEKS
;
A
#
# COMPACT_ATOMS: atom_id res chain seq x y z
N MET A 1 -21.34 -0.05 0.54
CA MET A 1 -21.90 -0.61 1.78
C MET A 1 -20.81 -1.41 2.48
N TYR A 2 -20.10 -0.79 3.41
CA TYR A 2 -19.05 -1.47 4.19
C TYR A 2 -19.71 -2.09 5.44
N LYS A 3 -19.60 -3.42 5.58
CA LYS A 3 -20.05 -4.16 6.76
C LYS A 3 -19.06 -3.88 7.89
N PHE A 4 -19.51 -3.16 8.90
CA PHE A 4 -18.83 -3.09 10.19
C PHE A 4 -18.95 -4.45 10.90
N PRO A 5 -17.85 -5.05 11.39
CA PRO A 5 -17.97 -6.22 12.24
C PRO A 5 -18.60 -5.80 13.58
N MET A 6 -19.67 -6.51 13.91
CA MET A 6 -20.41 -6.44 15.16
C MET A 6 -19.46 -6.73 16.33
N VAL A 7 -19.30 -5.76 17.23
CA VAL A 7 -18.58 -5.95 18.50
C VAL A 7 -19.46 -6.82 19.40
N VAL A 8 -19.01 -8.05 19.68
CA VAL A 8 -19.66 -8.93 20.65
C VAL A 8 -19.20 -8.51 22.04
N LEU A 9 -20.08 -7.81 22.77
CA LEU A 9 -19.88 -7.44 24.17
C LEU A 9 -20.31 -8.59 25.08
N PHE A 10 -19.35 -9.30 25.67
CA PHE A 10 -19.61 -10.17 26.82
C PHE A 10 -19.48 -9.34 28.10
N SER A 11 -20.61 -9.07 28.77
CA SER A 11 -20.64 -8.38 30.05
C SER A 11 -20.41 -9.37 31.19
N ILE A 12 -19.20 -9.40 31.75
CA ILE A 12 -18.93 -10.04 33.04
C ILE A 12 -18.69 -8.91 34.05
N THR A 13 -19.65 -8.67 34.92
CA THR A 13 -19.55 -7.70 36.03
C THR A 13 -18.76 -8.32 37.19
N TYR A 14 -17.54 -7.82 37.41
CA TYR A 14 -16.82 -8.00 38.68
C TYR A 14 -16.31 -6.64 39.16
N PHE A 15 -16.42 -6.43 40.46
CA PHE A 15 -16.06 -5.21 41.19
C PHE A 15 -14.62 -4.76 40.91
N GLY A 16 -14.45 -3.46 40.65
CA GLY A 16 -13.18 -2.75 40.84
C GLY A 16 -12.20 -2.82 39.67
N GLN A 17 -12.11 -1.72 38.92
CA GLN A 17 -11.10 -1.42 37.90
C GLN A 17 -11.04 -2.38 36.69
N CYS A 18 -11.89 -2.09 35.70
CA CYS A 18 -11.75 -2.60 34.33
C CYS A 18 -10.47 -2.04 33.68
N ILE A 19 -9.35 -2.72 33.85
CA ILE A 19 -8.22 -2.59 32.92
C ILE A 19 -8.58 -3.45 31.71
N ILE A 20 -9.24 -2.85 30.72
CA ILE A 20 -9.35 -3.46 29.39
C ILE A 20 -7.95 -3.41 28.81
N PRO A 21 -7.26 -4.55 28.53
CA PRO A 21 -6.11 -4.49 27.65
C PRO A 21 -6.64 -4.06 26.29
N ALA A 22 -6.50 -2.77 25.98
CA ALA A 22 -6.66 -2.28 24.64
C ALA A 22 -5.57 -2.99 23.82
N VAL A 23 -5.93 -4.11 23.21
CA VAL A 23 -5.18 -4.65 22.08
C VAL A 23 -5.37 -3.60 20.99
N GLU A 24 -4.48 -2.61 20.95
CA GLU A 24 -4.32 -1.74 19.80
C GLU A 24 -3.98 -2.65 18.63
N SER A 25 -5.00 -3.07 17.90
CA SER A 25 -4.81 -3.56 16.55
C SER A 25 -4.25 -2.38 15.76
N LYS A 26 -2.92 -2.30 15.65
CA LYS A 26 -2.26 -1.34 14.76
C LYS A 26 -2.94 -1.47 13.41
N ALA A 27 -3.63 -0.42 12.99
CA ALA A 27 -4.33 -0.39 11.73
C ALA A 27 -3.28 -0.61 10.62
N THR A 28 -3.26 -1.81 10.04
CA THR A 28 -2.40 -2.13 8.91
C THR A 28 -2.98 -1.50 7.65
N ALA A 29 -2.12 -0.98 6.77
CA ALA A 29 -2.54 -0.37 5.50
C ALA A 29 -3.26 -1.35 4.56
N CYS A 30 -2.97 -2.65 4.65
CA CYS A 30 -3.68 -3.71 3.95
C CYS A 30 -3.72 -5.01 4.79
N ASP A 31 -4.66 -5.90 4.48
CA ASP A 31 -4.75 -7.22 5.11
C ASP A 31 -4.01 -8.26 4.24
N PRO A 32 -2.91 -8.87 4.73
CA PRO A 32 -2.16 -9.88 4.00
C PRO A 32 -2.92 -11.20 3.80
N LYS A 33 -4.01 -11.44 4.54
CA LYS A 33 -4.83 -12.66 4.42
C LYS A 33 -5.88 -12.57 3.30
N ARG A 34 -6.05 -11.41 2.67
CA ARG A 34 -7.01 -11.23 1.58
C ARG A 34 -6.43 -11.83 0.29
N LYS A 35 -7.09 -12.86 -0.24
CA LYS A 35 -6.59 -13.74 -1.31
C LYS A 35 -6.28 -13.05 -2.65
N ASP A 36 -6.83 -11.86 -2.90
CA ASP A 36 -6.46 -10.96 -3.98
C ASP A 36 -6.81 -9.52 -3.56
N PRO A 37 -5.85 -8.69 -3.13
CA PRO A 37 -6.16 -7.31 -2.78
C PRO A 37 -6.28 -6.49 -4.07
N THR A 38 -7.43 -6.58 -4.73
CA THR A 38 -7.79 -5.63 -5.78
C THR A 38 -7.79 -4.22 -5.20
N TYR A 39 -7.08 -3.29 -5.85
CA TYR A 39 -7.13 -1.89 -5.49
C TYR A 39 -8.09 -1.18 -6.43
N LYS A 40 -9.03 -0.40 -5.87
CA LYS A 40 -9.97 0.39 -6.65
C LYS A 40 -10.06 1.78 -6.04
N ASP A 41 -9.71 2.78 -6.83
CA ASP A 41 -9.98 4.18 -6.52
C ASP A 41 -11.05 4.74 -7.48
N SER A 42 -11.33 6.03 -7.38
CA SER A 42 -12.33 6.70 -8.23
C SER A 42 -11.92 6.84 -9.70
N LYS A 43 -10.66 6.59 -10.05
CA LYS A 43 -10.06 6.81 -11.37
C LYS A 43 -9.54 5.53 -12.04
N MET A 44 -9.20 4.51 -11.25
CA MET A 44 -8.40 3.37 -11.67
C MET A 44 -8.65 2.13 -10.80
N THR A 45 -8.52 0.97 -11.42
CA THR A 45 -8.61 -0.34 -10.78
C THR A 45 -7.35 -1.16 -11.09
N CYS A 46 -6.70 -1.72 -10.07
CA CYS A 46 -5.58 -2.64 -10.21
C CYS A 46 -6.02 -4.03 -9.80
N ALA A 47 -5.89 -4.99 -10.72
CA ALA A 47 -6.36 -6.36 -10.51
C ALA A 47 -5.39 -7.20 -9.68
N GLU A 48 -4.09 -6.94 -9.81
CA GLU A 48 -3.05 -7.70 -9.12
C GLU A 48 -2.21 -6.78 -8.24
N CYS A 49 -2.40 -6.95 -6.94
CA CYS A 49 -1.60 -6.30 -5.93
C CYS A 49 -1.20 -7.32 -4.87
N SER A 50 -0.13 -7.01 -4.15
CA SER A 50 0.38 -7.80 -3.05
C SER A 50 0.53 -6.93 -1.81
N CYS A 51 0.08 -7.46 -0.69
CA CYS A 51 0.20 -6.82 0.61
C CYS A 51 1.52 -7.30 1.25
N VAL A 52 2.42 -6.36 1.53
CA VAL A 52 3.79 -6.66 1.92
C VAL A 52 4.10 -6.19 3.34
N LYS A 53 5.26 -6.61 3.88
CA LYS A 53 5.77 -6.20 5.20
C LYS A 53 4.72 -6.33 6.31
N ASN A 54 3.99 -7.44 6.37
CA ASN A 54 2.96 -7.72 7.37
C ASN A 54 1.77 -6.73 7.37
N GLY A 55 1.33 -6.27 6.20
CA GLY A 55 0.19 -5.36 6.12
C GLY A 55 0.55 -3.87 5.99
N LYS A 56 1.83 -3.54 5.94
CA LYS A 56 2.28 -2.14 5.96
C LYS A 56 2.13 -1.40 4.65
N ALA A 57 2.10 -2.11 3.53
CA ALA A 57 1.92 -1.49 2.23
C ALA A 57 1.26 -2.43 1.23
N LEU A 58 0.46 -1.85 0.33
CA LEU A 58 -0.14 -2.51 -0.81
C LEU A 58 0.58 -2.07 -2.08
N VAL A 59 1.20 -3.03 -2.77
CA VAL A 59 1.93 -2.81 -4.02
C VAL A 59 1.18 -3.45 -5.16
N CYS A 60 0.95 -2.73 -6.24
CA CYS A 60 0.35 -3.25 -7.46
C CYS A 60 1.34 -3.15 -8.61
N THR A 61 1.10 -3.90 -9.67
CA THR A 61 1.88 -3.77 -10.91
C THR A 61 1.21 -2.76 -11.84
N GLU A 62 1.94 -1.74 -12.31
CA GLU A 62 1.39 -0.59 -13.05
C GLU A 62 0.63 -1.00 -14.31
N ASN A 63 1.22 -1.87 -15.14
CA ASN A 63 0.60 -2.34 -16.38
C ASN A 63 -0.65 -3.20 -16.15
N ARG A 64 -0.87 -3.67 -14.91
CA ARG A 64 -2.06 -4.43 -14.50
C ARG A 64 -3.09 -3.54 -13.81
N CYS A 65 -2.85 -2.24 -13.77
CA CYS A 65 -3.82 -1.22 -13.45
C CYS A 65 -4.49 -0.71 -14.73
N LYS A 66 -5.80 -0.52 -14.65
CA LYS A 66 -6.64 0.06 -15.72
C LYS A 66 -7.30 1.32 -15.22
N TRP A 67 -7.26 2.38 -16.02
CA TRP A 67 -8.12 3.54 -15.83
C TRP A 67 -9.57 3.16 -16.09
N ASN A 68 -10.51 3.96 -15.58
CA ASN A 68 -11.94 3.71 -15.80
C ASN A 68 -12.37 3.80 -17.28
N ASP A 69 -11.58 4.46 -18.12
CA ASP A 69 -11.77 4.49 -19.57
C ASP A 69 -11.33 3.19 -20.28
N GLY A 70 -10.80 2.22 -19.53
CA GLY A 70 -10.33 0.92 -20.02
C GLY A 70 -8.87 0.93 -20.49
N THR A 71 -8.20 2.07 -20.50
CA THR A 71 -6.79 2.17 -20.88
C THR A 71 -5.89 1.60 -19.78
N THR A 72 -4.83 0.90 -20.18
CA THR A 72 -3.80 0.42 -19.26
C THR A 72 -2.86 1.55 -18.88
N VAL A 73 -2.39 1.56 -17.63
CA VAL A 73 -1.41 2.55 -17.18
C VAL A 73 -0.03 2.12 -17.67
N ASN A 74 0.32 2.41 -18.92
CA ASN A 74 1.73 2.42 -19.33
C ASN A 74 2.19 3.87 -19.49
N LYS A 75 2.40 4.53 -18.34
CA LYS A 75 2.70 5.97 -18.31
C LYS A 75 4.11 6.30 -18.80
N TYR A 76 5.00 5.30 -18.84
CA TYR A 76 6.43 5.51 -19.07
C TYR A 76 6.95 4.89 -20.37
N GLY A 77 6.07 4.29 -21.18
CA GLY A 77 6.45 3.69 -22.47
C GLY A 77 7.50 2.59 -22.32
N VAL A 78 7.46 1.88 -21.19
CA VAL A 78 8.41 0.82 -20.86
C VAL A 78 7.70 -0.52 -20.80
N ASP A 79 8.33 -1.53 -21.35
CA ASP A 79 7.78 -2.88 -21.50
C ASP A 79 7.87 -3.73 -20.21
N PHE A 80 8.27 -3.13 -19.09
CA PHE A 80 8.43 -3.83 -17.82
C PHE A 80 7.41 -3.41 -16.77
N ASP A 81 7.06 -4.38 -15.93
CA ASP A 81 6.09 -4.29 -14.85
C ASP A 81 6.66 -3.50 -13.67
N LEU A 82 6.24 -2.24 -13.53
CA LEU A 82 6.64 -1.36 -12.43
C LEU A 82 5.79 -1.60 -11.18
N PRO A 83 6.40 -1.79 -9.99
CA PRO A 83 5.66 -1.80 -8.74
C PRO A 83 5.22 -0.39 -8.37
N VAL A 84 3.95 -0.25 -8.03
CA VAL A 84 3.27 1.00 -7.67
C VAL A 84 2.67 0.83 -6.29
N VAL A 85 3.07 1.69 -5.36
CA VAL A 85 2.52 1.64 -4.00
C VAL A 85 1.19 2.36 -3.98
N LYS A 86 0.12 1.65 -3.65
CA LYS A 86 -1.25 2.21 -3.57
C LYS A 86 -1.65 2.57 -2.17
N LEU A 87 -1.27 1.73 -1.20
CA LEU A 87 -1.48 2.00 0.23
C LEU A 87 -0.18 1.80 1.00
N CYS A 88 0.01 2.57 2.06
CA CYS A 88 1.16 2.45 2.95
C CYS A 88 0.92 3.07 4.33
N GLU A 89 1.67 2.66 5.36
CA GLU A 89 1.57 3.26 6.70
C GLU A 89 1.97 4.75 6.66
N PRO A 90 1.25 5.63 7.37
CA PRO A 90 1.60 7.04 7.47
C PRO A 90 3.03 7.27 7.95
N GLY A 91 3.74 8.21 7.32
CA GLY A 91 5.12 8.56 7.63
C GLY A 91 6.18 7.60 7.08
N MET A 92 5.79 6.50 6.43
CA MET A 92 6.76 5.66 5.70
C MET A 92 7.21 6.34 4.42
N SER A 93 8.48 6.13 4.07
CA SER A 93 9.01 6.44 2.75
C SER A 93 8.93 5.20 1.86
N VAL A 94 8.41 5.39 0.65
CA VAL A 94 8.18 4.33 -0.34
C VAL A 94 8.60 4.81 -1.72
N TYR A 95 9.13 3.92 -2.53
CA TYR A 95 9.23 4.15 -3.96
C TYR A 95 7.86 3.94 -4.59
N ASN A 96 7.40 4.91 -5.37
CA ASN A 96 6.21 4.80 -6.19
C ASN A 96 6.64 4.99 -7.63
N ASN A 97 6.68 3.89 -8.39
CA ASN A 97 7.50 3.80 -9.60
C ASN A 97 8.95 4.17 -9.22
N CYS A 98 9.66 4.96 -10.02
CA CYS A 98 11.02 5.38 -9.68
C CYS A 98 11.12 6.50 -8.62
N ASN A 99 10.00 7.10 -8.21
CA ASN A 99 10.02 8.30 -7.37
C ASN A 99 9.97 7.93 -5.89
N VAL A 100 10.72 8.63 -5.04
CA VAL A 100 10.60 8.49 -3.59
C VAL A 100 9.42 9.32 -3.11
N CYS A 101 8.49 8.68 -2.40
CA CYS A 101 7.30 9.32 -1.85
C CYS A 101 7.15 9.08 -0.35
N THR A 102 6.56 10.04 0.35
CA THR A 102 6.13 9.89 1.74
C THR A 102 4.64 9.58 1.81
N CYS A 103 4.30 8.61 2.65
CA CYS A 103 2.93 8.18 2.90
C CYS A 103 2.22 9.15 3.85
N GLY A 104 1.10 9.70 3.39
CA GLY A 104 0.27 10.61 4.16
C GLY A 104 -0.60 9.89 5.19
N THR A 105 -1.33 10.66 5.99
CA THR A 105 -2.31 10.15 6.97
C THR A 105 -3.52 9.48 6.32
N ASN A 106 -3.72 9.69 5.02
CA ASN A 106 -4.70 9.01 4.19
C ASN A 106 -4.23 7.62 3.68
N TYR A 107 -3.11 7.12 4.19
CA TYR A 107 -2.49 5.83 3.81
C TYR A 107 -2.08 5.76 2.34
N GLN A 108 -1.86 6.89 1.67
CA GLN A 108 -1.44 6.93 0.26
C GLN A 108 -0.13 7.72 0.12
N PRO A 109 0.69 7.45 -0.90
CA PRO A 109 1.80 8.32 -1.25
C PRO A 109 1.29 9.72 -1.61
N THR A 110 1.80 10.77 -0.96
CA THR A 110 1.31 12.15 -1.16
C THR A 110 2.40 13.10 -1.63
N ILE A 111 3.56 13.09 -0.98
CA ILE A 111 4.69 13.97 -1.30
C ILE A 111 5.75 13.13 -1.98
N CYS A 112 6.01 13.39 -3.28
CA CYS A 112 6.95 12.62 -4.09
C CYS A 112 8.08 13.50 -4.63
N HIS A 113 9.32 13.06 -4.49
CA HIS A 113 10.46 13.62 -5.21
C HIS A 113 10.42 13.10 -6.64
N LEU A 114 10.11 14.01 -7.57
CA LEU A 114 10.00 13.70 -8.99
C LEU A 114 11.39 13.63 -9.61
N ILE A 115 11.75 12.44 -10.08
CA ILE A 115 12.91 12.18 -10.91
C ILE A 115 12.46 11.58 -12.24
N THR A 116 13.30 11.70 -13.27
CA THR A 116 13.02 11.08 -14.57
C THR A 116 13.16 9.57 -14.45
N CYS A 117 12.04 8.85 -14.56
CA CYS A 117 12.05 7.39 -14.63
C CYS A 117 12.60 6.94 -15.98
N ASN A 118 13.73 6.24 -15.99
CA ASN A 118 14.20 5.49 -17.14
C ASN A 118 14.49 4.03 -16.75
N ALA A 119 14.46 3.14 -17.73
CA ALA A 119 14.64 1.70 -17.53
C ALA A 119 15.92 1.35 -16.79
N ARG A 120 17.04 1.96 -17.18
CA ARG A 120 18.35 1.69 -16.60
C ARG A 120 18.40 2.08 -15.12
N LEU A 121 17.85 3.24 -14.76
CA LEU A 121 17.81 3.72 -13.38
C LEU A 121 16.96 2.78 -12.52
N LEU A 122 15.80 2.36 -13.02
CA LEU A 122 14.95 1.43 -12.29
C LEU A 122 15.62 0.08 -12.08
N GLU A 123 16.26 -0.48 -13.11
CA GLU A 123 16.99 -1.75 -13.01
C GLU A 123 18.09 -1.65 -11.92
N LEU A 124 18.84 -0.55 -11.92
CA LEU A 124 19.85 -0.28 -10.90
C LEU A 124 19.25 -0.18 -9.49
N MET A 125 18.12 0.50 -9.34
CA MET A 125 17.44 0.64 -8.04
C MET A 125 16.92 -0.70 -7.52
N THR A 126 16.31 -1.49 -8.40
CA THR A 126 15.75 -2.81 -8.06
C THR A 126 16.86 -3.80 -7.71
N LYS A 127 17.99 -3.73 -8.43
CA LYS A 127 19.15 -4.59 -8.18
C LYS A 127 19.92 -4.18 -6.93
N SER A 128 20.07 -2.89 -6.69
CA SER A 128 20.86 -2.36 -5.56
C SER A 128 20.08 -2.34 -4.25
N ASN A 129 18.73 -2.32 -4.31
CA ASN A 129 17.88 -2.32 -3.14
C ASN A 129 16.95 -3.54 -3.14
N PRO A 130 17.27 -4.62 -2.41
CA PRO A 130 16.43 -5.81 -2.35
C PRO A 130 15.06 -5.56 -1.71
N ASN A 131 14.91 -4.42 -1.02
CA ASN A 131 13.65 -4.01 -0.42
C ASN A 131 12.84 -3.07 -1.32
N TYR A 132 13.28 -2.75 -2.54
CA TYR A 132 12.48 -1.96 -3.49
C TYR A 132 11.10 -2.63 -3.71
N PRO A 133 9.97 -1.90 -3.63
CA PRO A 133 9.82 -0.44 -3.63
C PRO A 133 9.78 0.23 -2.24
N PHE A 134 10.48 -0.30 -1.23
CA PHE A 134 10.49 0.25 0.13
C PHE A 134 11.83 0.87 0.51
N LEU A 135 11.74 1.90 1.33
CA LEU A 135 12.87 2.42 2.08
C LEU A 135 12.77 1.92 3.51
N GLU A 136 13.93 1.65 4.12
CA GLU A 136 13.97 1.42 5.57
C GLU A 136 13.56 2.71 6.27
N LYS A 137 12.90 2.56 7.42
CA LYS A 137 12.52 3.71 8.23
C LYS A 137 13.80 4.24 8.86
N SER A 138 14.36 5.30 8.28
CA SER A 138 15.46 6.08 8.87
C SER A 138 15.04 6.65 10.22
#